data_AF-A0A517VYM9-F1
#
_entry.id   AF-A0A517VYM9-F1
#
_cell.length_a   1.000
_cell.length_b   1.000
_cell.length_c   1.000
_cell.angle_alpha   90.00
_cell.angle_beta   90.00
_cell.angle_gamma   90.00
#
_symmetry.space_group_name_H-M   'P 1'
#
loop_
_entity.id
_entity.type
_entity.pdbx_description
1 polymer ?
#
loop_
_entity_poly.entity_id
_entity_poly.type
_entity_poly.pdbx_seq_one_letter_code
_entity_poly.pdbx_strand_id
1 'polypeptide(L)'
;MQSTKWNSKKCYLSIITITVTLIAISINQSLAGEWLHDFKIAQKMSKQKDLPILLHFHASWCGPCRQMDQSVLNTQVLTSQFGKRFIAVKIDSDQNQHLVERFNVRSLPSDILLTPTGTIITRTEGMQAKNTYLSFLGRGASRYENDRRVYLAQKSKQELMQKLEQQETTESFETEENTYVATEPPKLGLDGYSPVTLTRDRKWEKGKEEFNWPYQGITYHLASQTELEIFKIDPGRYAPQLLGCDPVILNKQDRAIPGNLKYGAYYDQNLYLFVDVESRNEFKKNPDRYSRTMHVLKIEQLETAVLR
;
A
#
# COMPACT_ATOMS: atom_id res chain seq x y z
N MET A 1 78.20 18.54 -7.29
CA MET A 1 77.06 18.78 -6.37
C MET A 1 75.77 18.82 -7.17
N GLN A 2 74.96 17.77 -7.08
CA GLN A 2 73.68 17.64 -7.79
C GLN A 2 72.60 18.43 -7.07
N SER A 3 71.87 19.28 -7.79
CA SER A 3 70.67 19.97 -7.29
C SER A 3 69.43 19.14 -7.58
N THR A 4 68.73 18.72 -6.53
CA THR A 4 67.45 18.03 -6.61
C THR A 4 66.34 19.02 -6.92
N LYS A 5 65.79 18.95 -8.15
CA LYS A 5 64.53 19.63 -8.52
C LYS A 5 63.35 18.91 -7.86
N TRP A 6 62.76 19.55 -6.85
CA TRP A 6 61.55 19.10 -6.17
C TRP A 6 60.31 19.46 -7.04
N ASN A 7 59.54 18.44 -7.42
CA ASN A 7 58.46 18.54 -8.40
C ASN A 7 57.11 18.79 -7.68
N SER A 8 56.69 20.06 -7.55
CA SER A 8 55.53 20.48 -6.73
C SER A 8 54.15 20.27 -7.38
N LYS A 9 54.06 19.61 -8.53
CA LYS A 9 52.82 19.55 -9.33
C LYS A 9 51.87 18.39 -9.03
N LYS A 10 52.16 17.53 -8.05
CA LYS A 10 51.32 16.35 -7.73
C LYS A 10 50.36 16.50 -6.54
N CYS A 11 50.46 17.56 -5.73
CA CYS A 11 49.55 17.74 -4.57
C CYS A 11 48.25 18.50 -4.89
N TYR A 12 48.25 19.40 -5.87
CA TYR A 12 47.07 20.25 -6.13
C TYR A 12 45.90 19.51 -6.81
N LEU A 13 46.19 18.47 -7.60
CA LEU A 13 45.16 17.70 -8.32
C LEU A 13 44.39 16.70 -7.43
N SER A 14 44.95 16.27 -6.29
CA SER A 14 44.24 15.38 -5.36
C SER A 14 43.34 16.15 -4.38
N ILE A 15 43.67 17.42 -4.08
CA ILE A 15 42.85 18.23 -3.16
C ILE A 15 41.56 18.68 -3.84
N ILE A 16 41.60 19.03 -5.13
CA ILE A 16 40.40 19.47 -5.89
C ILE A 16 39.42 18.32 -6.12
N THR A 17 39.89 17.09 -6.34
CA THR A 17 39.00 15.92 -6.48
C THR A 17 38.41 15.49 -5.15
N ILE A 18 39.13 15.64 -4.03
CA ILE A 18 38.62 15.38 -2.68
C ILE A 18 37.61 16.47 -2.24
N THR A 19 37.80 17.74 -2.62
CA THR A 19 36.80 18.79 -2.32
C THR A 19 35.54 18.66 -3.18
N VAL A 20 35.63 18.23 -4.44
CA VAL A 20 34.46 17.97 -5.29
C VAL A 20 33.69 16.71 -4.85
N THR A 21 34.35 15.71 -4.28
CA THR A 21 33.66 14.51 -3.73
C THR A 21 33.08 14.73 -2.33
N LEU A 22 33.64 15.63 -1.51
CA LEU A 22 33.07 15.98 -0.20
C LEU A 22 31.85 16.91 -0.26
N ILE A 23 31.59 17.59 -1.38
CA ILE A 23 30.36 18.40 -1.56
C ILE A 23 29.16 17.54 -2.02
N ALA A 24 29.39 16.29 -2.42
CA ALA A 24 28.33 15.31 -2.69
C ALA A 24 27.87 14.54 -1.42
N ILE A 25 28.19 15.04 -0.23
CA ILE A 25 27.58 14.59 1.03
C ILE A 25 26.12 15.06 1.04
N SER A 26 25.28 14.21 0.45
CA SER A 26 24.01 13.76 1.02
C SER A 26 23.22 14.80 1.82
N ILE A 27 22.58 15.75 1.13
CA ILE A 27 21.32 16.33 1.64
C ILE A 27 20.22 15.28 1.41
N ASN A 28 20.29 14.15 2.12
CA ASN A 28 19.12 13.34 2.42
C ASN A 28 18.42 14.02 3.60
N GLN A 29 17.90 15.23 3.39
CA GLN A 29 16.98 15.82 4.34
C GLN A 29 15.70 14.98 4.26
N SER A 30 15.49 14.13 5.26
CA SER A 30 14.20 13.49 5.44
C SER A 30 13.21 14.58 5.84
N LEU A 31 12.50 15.16 4.87
CA LEU A 31 11.36 16.07 5.05
C LEU A 31 10.15 15.35 5.69
N ALA A 32 10.38 14.27 6.44
CA ALA A 32 9.36 13.51 7.12
C ALA A 32 8.90 14.30 8.35
N GLY A 33 7.63 14.69 8.36
CA GLY A 33 7.04 15.46 9.46
C GLY A 33 6.89 16.95 9.20
N GLU A 34 7.37 17.48 8.07
CA GLU A 34 7.31 18.91 7.76
C GLU A 34 6.34 19.24 6.61
N TRP A 35 5.75 20.43 6.69
CA TRP A 35 4.95 21.01 5.61
C TRP A 35 5.86 21.61 4.55
N LEU A 36 5.67 21.18 3.31
CA LEU A 36 6.23 21.89 2.15
C LEU A 36 5.44 23.17 1.89
N HIS A 37 6.05 24.12 1.19
CA HIS A 37 5.40 25.39 0.83
C HIS A 37 5.45 25.68 -0.68
N ASP A 38 6.00 24.74 -1.46
CA ASP A 38 6.07 24.80 -2.91
C ASP A 38 5.33 23.60 -3.50
N PHE A 39 4.27 23.89 -4.25
CA PHE A 39 3.44 22.87 -4.88
C PHE A 39 4.20 22.03 -5.92
N LYS A 40 5.13 22.62 -6.68
CA LYS A 40 5.92 21.90 -7.70
C LYS A 40 6.90 20.93 -7.03
N ILE A 41 7.52 21.33 -5.92
CA ILE A 41 8.37 20.42 -5.13
C ILE A 41 7.54 19.25 -4.61
N ALA A 42 6.36 19.54 -4.05
CA ALA A 42 5.44 18.50 -3.56
C ALA A 42 5.02 17.53 -4.68
N GLN A 43 4.71 18.04 -5.89
CA GLN A 43 4.40 17.20 -7.05
C GLN A 43 5.57 16.32 -7.47
N LYS A 44 6.80 16.85 -7.50
CA LYS A 44 7.99 16.07 -7.84
C LYS A 44 8.21 14.95 -6.83
N MET A 45 8.15 15.25 -5.54
CA MET A 45 8.31 14.26 -4.47
C MET A 45 7.20 13.21 -4.48
N SER A 46 5.97 13.63 -4.73
CA SER A 46 4.80 12.75 -4.84
C SER A 46 4.97 11.74 -5.97
N LYS A 47 5.47 12.16 -7.14
CA LYS A 47 5.78 11.24 -8.25
C LYS A 47 6.92 10.29 -7.93
N GLN A 48 7.97 10.76 -7.26
CA GLN A 48 9.12 9.92 -6.91
C GLN A 48 8.79 8.86 -5.85
N LYS A 49 7.98 9.24 -4.85
CA LYS A 49 7.59 8.35 -3.74
C LYS A 49 6.30 7.61 -4.00
N ASP A 50 5.60 7.92 -5.09
CA ASP A 50 4.31 7.37 -5.45
C ASP A 50 3.27 7.52 -4.31
N LEU A 51 3.26 8.71 -3.69
CA LEU A 51 2.37 9.06 -2.58
C LEU A 51 1.44 10.20 -2.98
N PRO A 52 0.18 10.22 -2.50
CA PRO A 52 -0.74 11.31 -2.75
C PRO A 52 -0.29 12.60 -2.05
N ILE A 53 -0.71 13.75 -2.57
CA ILE A 53 -0.40 15.08 -2.03
C ILE A 53 -1.56 15.53 -1.15
N LEU A 54 -1.28 15.89 0.10
CA LEU A 54 -2.18 16.67 0.94
C LEU A 54 -1.88 18.16 0.73
N LEU A 55 -2.77 18.84 0.03
CA LEU A 55 -2.68 20.26 -0.29
C LEU A 55 -3.62 21.06 0.63
N HIS A 56 -3.05 21.88 1.50
CA HIS A 56 -3.79 22.74 2.43
C HIS A 56 -3.68 24.20 2.03
N PHE A 57 -4.80 24.84 1.72
CA PHE A 57 -4.89 26.27 1.44
C PHE A 57 -5.22 27.05 2.71
N HIS A 58 -4.44 28.11 2.97
CA HIS A 58 -4.61 29.00 4.10
C HIS A 58 -4.29 30.45 3.71
N ALA A 59 -4.50 31.37 4.65
CA ALA A 59 -3.99 32.74 4.56
C ALA A 59 -3.58 33.23 5.95
N SER A 60 -2.69 34.21 6.03
CA SER A 60 -2.21 34.77 7.30
C SER A 60 -3.34 35.35 8.17
N TRP A 61 -4.34 35.97 7.54
CA TRP A 61 -5.50 36.57 8.18
C TRP A 61 -6.56 35.55 8.61
N CYS A 62 -6.50 34.29 8.12
CA CYS A 62 -7.51 33.27 8.36
C CYS A 62 -7.49 32.73 9.80
N GLY A 63 -8.41 33.20 10.65
CA GLY A 63 -8.59 32.72 12.03
C GLY A 63 -8.84 31.21 12.15
N PRO A 64 -9.83 30.64 11.42
CA PRO A 64 -10.11 29.20 11.45
C PRO A 64 -8.92 28.34 11.02
N CYS A 65 -8.08 28.83 10.09
CA CYS A 65 -6.87 28.13 9.67
C CYS A 65 -5.87 27.99 10.83
N ARG A 66 -5.63 29.07 11.59
CA ARG A 66 -4.74 29.04 12.77
C ARG A 66 -5.25 28.10 13.86
N GLN A 67 -6.57 28.02 14.05
CA GLN A 67 -7.17 27.08 15.01
C GLN A 67 -7.00 25.63 14.56
N MET A 68 -7.20 25.36 13.26
CA MET A 68 -7.00 24.03 12.68
C MET A 68 -5.53 23.60 12.72
N ASP A 69 -4.59 24.54 12.54
CA ASP A 69 -3.15 24.31 12.70
C ASP A 69 -2.81 23.72 14.07
N GLN A 70 -3.32 24.35 15.14
CA GLN A 70 -3.05 23.95 16.52
C GLN A 70 -3.76 22.65 16.91
N SER A 71 -5.02 22.51 16.52
CA SER A 71 -5.87 21.38 16.98
C SER A 71 -5.72 20.11 16.13
N VAL A 72 -5.24 20.24 14.89
CA VAL A 72 -5.20 19.14 13.92
C VAL A 72 -3.87 19.08 13.16
N LEU A 73 -3.50 20.12 12.42
CA LEU A 73 -2.51 20.02 11.34
C LEU A 73 -1.06 19.86 11.83
N ASN A 74 -0.73 20.44 12.98
CA ASN A 74 0.60 20.33 13.58
C ASN A 74 0.67 19.25 14.67
N THR A 75 -0.36 18.41 14.81
CA THR A 75 -0.35 17.32 15.78
C THR A 75 0.54 16.17 15.30
N GLN A 76 1.26 15.52 16.23
CA GLN A 76 2.13 14.38 15.94
C GLN A 76 1.42 13.25 15.18
N VAL A 77 0.12 13.05 15.46
CA VAL A 77 -0.71 12.04 14.81
C VAL A 77 -0.79 12.28 13.29
N LEU A 78 -0.85 13.54 12.86
CA LEU A 78 -0.88 13.88 11.44
C LEU A 78 0.53 13.96 10.85
N THR A 79 1.44 14.71 11.47
CA THR A 79 2.77 14.96 10.92
C THR A 79 3.59 13.67 10.77
N SER A 80 3.41 12.69 11.67
CA SER A 80 4.06 11.38 11.55
C SER A 80 3.65 10.56 10.30
N GLN A 81 2.58 10.95 9.61
CA GLN A 81 2.14 10.36 8.35
C GLN A 81 2.80 11.01 7.12
N PHE A 82 3.43 12.18 7.27
CA PHE A 82 4.06 12.89 6.16
C PHE A 82 5.28 12.13 5.66
N GLY A 83 5.40 12.03 4.34
CA GLY A 83 6.43 11.24 3.67
C GLY A 83 6.22 9.72 3.74
N LYS A 84 5.22 9.22 4.48
CA LYS A 84 4.86 7.80 4.57
C LYS A 84 3.53 7.47 3.89
N ARG A 85 2.53 8.32 4.09
CA ARG A 85 1.17 8.17 3.52
C ARG A 85 0.78 9.31 2.60
N PHE A 86 1.38 10.49 2.80
CA PHE A 86 1.09 11.68 2.00
C PHE A 86 2.34 12.56 1.88
N ILE A 87 2.43 13.33 0.81
CA ILE A 87 3.31 14.51 0.73
C ILE A 87 2.48 15.72 1.14
N ALA A 88 2.82 16.36 2.26
CA ALA A 88 2.05 17.50 2.78
C ALA A 88 2.61 18.83 2.26
N VAL A 89 1.74 19.67 1.72
CA VAL A 89 2.08 21.00 1.22
C VAL A 89 1.03 22.02 1.67
N LYS A 90 1.52 23.14 2.18
CA LYS A 90 0.73 24.25 2.68
C LYS A 90 0.92 25.44 1.76
N ILE A 91 -0.18 25.95 1.21
CA ILE A 91 -0.18 27.01 0.20
C ILE A 91 -0.90 28.23 0.75
N ASP A 92 -0.17 29.33 0.84
CA ASP A 92 -0.74 30.64 1.10
C ASP A 92 -1.54 31.08 -0.13
N SER A 93 -2.85 31.23 0.03
CA SER A 93 -3.80 31.60 -1.02
C SER A 93 -3.56 33.00 -1.56
N ASP A 94 -3.11 33.94 -0.73
CA ASP A 94 -2.86 35.33 -1.16
C ASP A 94 -1.69 35.36 -2.15
N GLN A 95 -0.65 34.54 -1.89
CA GLN A 95 0.55 34.46 -2.73
C GLN A 95 0.40 33.52 -3.93
N ASN A 96 -0.60 32.63 -3.94
CA ASN A 96 -0.75 31.57 -4.94
C ASN A 96 -2.14 31.54 -5.60
N GLN A 97 -2.63 32.71 -6.04
CA GLN A 97 -3.95 32.85 -6.68
C GLN A 97 -4.17 31.88 -7.85
N HIS A 98 -3.13 31.64 -8.67
CA HIS A 98 -3.20 30.68 -9.77
C HIS A 98 -3.53 29.23 -9.30
N LEU A 99 -3.11 28.82 -8.10
CA LEU A 99 -3.48 27.52 -7.53
C LEU A 99 -4.89 27.54 -6.93
N VAL A 100 -5.29 28.66 -6.33
CA VAL A 100 -6.66 28.88 -5.83
C VAL A 100 -7.66 28.73 -6.98
N GLU A 101 -7.39 29.37 -8.12
CA GLU A 101 -8.20 29.26 -9.35
C GLU A 101 -8.18 27.84 -9.91
N ARG A 102 -6.99 27.25 -10.11
CA ARG A 102 -6.82 25.90 -10.67
C ARG A 102 -7.63 24.85 -9.91
N PHE A 103 -7.62 24.95 -8.59
CA PHE A 103 -8.33 24.02 -7.72
C PHE A 103 -9.72 24.52 -7.31
N ASN A 104 -10.19 25.65 -7.84
CA ASN A 104 -11.49 26.24 -7.51
C ASN A 104 -11.72 26.25 -5.98
N VAL A 105 -10.78 26.87 -5.25
CA VAL A 105 -10.83 27.06 -3.80
C VAL A 105 -11.70 28.27 -3.52
N ARG A 106 -12.80 28.07 -2.78
CA ARG A 106 -13.82 29.12 -2.55
C ARG A 106 -13.84 29.65 -1.11
N SER A 107 -13.27 28.91 -0.17
CA SER A 107 -13.22 29.27 1.24
C SER A 107 -11.97 28.70 1.90
N LEU A 108 -11.52 29.32 2.99
CA LEU A 108 -10.38 28.86 3.78
C LEU A 108 -10.80 28.42 5.18
N PRO A 109 -10.14 27.41 5.78
CA PRO A 109 -9.16 26.52 5.12
C PRO A 109 -9.80 25.63 4.05
N SER A 110 -9.01 25.16 3.10
CA SER A 110 -9.45 24.11 2.16
C SER A 110 -8.36 23.08 2.00
N ASP A 111 -8.72 21.80 2.13
CA ASP A 111 -7.80 20.69 2.03
C ASP A 111 -8.20 19.79 0.88
N ILE A 112 -7.23 19.44 0.04
CA ILE A 112 -7.44 18.61 -1.15
C ILE A 112 -6.41 17.49 -1.13
N LEU A 113 -6.87 16.27 -1.36
CA LEU A 113 -5.99 15.15 -1.62
C LEU A 113 -5.86 14.93 -3.12
N LEU A 114 -4.64 14.93 -3.64
CA LEU A 114 -4.33 14.78 -5.05
C LEU A 114 -3.51 13.51 -5.32
N THR A 115 -3.70 12.88 -6.47
CA THR A 115 -2.77 11.89 -7.01
C THR A 115 -1.44 12.56 -7.40
N PRO A 116 -0.35 11.80 -7.62
CA PRO A 116 0.90 12.34 -8.17
C PRO A 116 0.74 12.99 -9.56
N THR A 117 -0.30 12.61 -10.31
CA THR A 117 -0.64 13.21 -11.60
C THR A 117 -1.43 14.52 -11.45
N GLY A 118 -1.90 14.85 -10.25
CA GLY A 118 -2.64 16.08 -9.95
C GLY A 118 -4.17 15.94 -10.04
N THR A 119 -4.69 14.72 -10.13
CA THR A 119 -6.13 14.43 -10.09
C THR A 119 -6.65 14.50 -8.66
N ILE A 120 -7.81 15.12 -8.46
CA ILE A 120 -8.44 15.22 -7.13
C ILE A 120 -9.01 13.87 -6.71
N ILE A 121 -8.58 13.36 -5.56
CA ILE A 121 -9.12 12.17 -4.91
C ILE A 121 -10.32 12.55 -4.05
N THR A 122 -10.15 13.58 -3.22
CA THR A 122 -11.18 14.08 -2.31
C THR A 122 -10.81 15.49 -1.83
N ARG A 123 -11.78 16.22 -1.25
CA ARG A 123 -11.57 17.54 -0.66
C ARG A 123 -12.49 17.80 0.53
N THR A 124 -12.11 18.77 1.34
CA THR A 124 -12.93 19.38 2.38
C THR A 124 -12.73 20.89 2.40
N GLU A 125 -13.75 21.60 2.86
CA GLU A 125 -13.77 23.05 2.97
C GLU A 125 -14.13 23.45 4.40
N GLY A 126 -13.57 24.54 4.88
CA GLY A 126 -13.77 25.04 6.24
C GLY A 126 -13.03 24.20 7.29
N MET A 127 -13.01 24.73 8.51
CA MET A 127 -12.35 24.10 9.65
C MET A 127 -12.96 22.73 9.96
N GLN A 128 -12.10 21.74 10.18
CA GLN A 128 -12.50 20.38 10.52
C GLN A 128 -12.10 20.01 11.94
N ALA A 129 -12.96 19.28 12.64
CA ALA A 129 -12.60 18.63 13.89
C ALA A 129 -11.60 17.48 13.64
N LYS A 130 -10.67 17.26 14.59
CA LYS A 130 -9.55 16.30 14.45
C LYS A 130 -9.97 14.92 13.92
N ASN A 131 -10.96 14.28 14.53
CA ASN A 131 -11.37 12.93 14.15
C ASN A 131 -12.02 12.87 12.77
N THR A 132 -12.81 13.91 12.41
CA THR A 132 -13.40 14.05 11.08
C THR A 132 -12.31 14.21 10.02
N TYR A 133 -11.31 15.05 10.30
CA TYR A 133 -10.18 15.28 9.39
C TYR A 133 -9.32 14.03 9.19
N LEU A 134 -9.00 13.31 10.27
CA LEU A 134 -8.27 12.04 10.18
C LEU A 134 -9.05 10.98 9.39
N SER A 135 -10.38 10.94 9.54
CA SER A 135 -11.23 10.04 8.77
C SER A 135 -11.28 10.43 7.29
N PHE A 136 -11.32 11.72 6.98
CA PHE A 136 -11.21 12.25 5.62
C PHE A 136 -9.90 11.81 4.95
N LEU A 137 -8.76 12.01 5.61
CA LEU A 137 -7.45 11.59 5.10
C LEU A 137 -7.36 10.07 4.97
N GLY A 138 -7.85 9.33 5.95
CA GLY A 138 -7.88 7.87 5.93
C GLY A 138 -8.61 7.33 4.70
N ARG A 139 -9.83 7.81 4.44
CA ARG A 139 -10.61 7.41 3.25
C ARG A 139 -9.92 7.79 1.95
N GLY A 140 -9.33 8.99 1.88
CA GLY A 140 -8.60 9.46 0.72
C GLY A 140 -7.37 8.59 0.40
N ALA A 141 -6.53 8.29 1.40
CA ALA A 141 -5.38 7.40 1.24
C ALA A 141 -5.80 5.99 0.81
N SER A 142 -6.83 5.42 1.45
CA SER A 142 -7.30 4.08 1.09
C SER A 142 -7.81 4.03 -0.35
N ARG A 143 -8.52 5.06 -0.81
CA ARG A 143 -8.93 5.16 -2.23
C ARG A 143 -7.71 5.21 -3.15
N TYR A 144 -6.73 6.05 -2.83
CA TYR A 144 -5.51 6.14 -3.64
C TYR A 144 -4.77 4.80 -3.72
N GLU A 145 -4.55 4.13 -2.59
CA GLU A 145 -3.84 2.85 -2.56
C GLU A 145 -4.61 1.78 -3.35
N ASN A 146 -5.94 1.75 -3.24
CA ASN A 146 -6.76 0.82 -4.01
C ASN A 146 -6.67 1.08 -5.52
N ASP A 147 -6.83 2.34 -5.95
CA ASP A 147 -6.74 2.70 -7.37
C ASP A 147 -5.33 2.41 -7.94
N ARG A 148 -4.30 2.71 -7.15
CA ARG A 148 -2.89 2.41 -7.45
C ARG A 148 -2.65 0.91 -7.59
N ARG A 149 -3.13 0.10 -6.63
CA ARG A 149 -3.02 -1.36 -6.67
C ARG A 149 -3.70 -1.94 -7.91
N VAL A 150 -4.85 -1.40 -8.31
CA VAL A 150 -5.54 -1.80 -9.54
C VAL A 150 -4.72 -1.43 -10.78
N TYR A 151 -4.21 -0.19 -10.86
CA TYR A 151 -3.37 0.27 -11.97
C TYR A 151 -2.11 -0.58 -12.13
N LEU A 152 -1.38 -0.84 -11.04
CA LEU A 152 -0.17 -1.67 -11.09
C LEU A 152 -0.48 -3.09 -11.54
N ALA A 153 -1.56 -3.70 -11.04
CA ALA A 153 -1.98 -5.02 -11.48
C ALA A 153 -2.33 -5.07 -12.99
N GLN A 154 -2.98 -4.03 -13.51
CA GLN A 154 -3.29 -3.92 -14.94
C GLN A 154 -2.03 -3.72 -15.79
N LYS A 155 -1.11 -2.86 -15.34
CA LYS A 155 0.16 -2.61 -16.02
C LYS A 155 1.01 -3.88 -16.09
N SER A 156 1.17 -4.59 -14.97
CA SER A 156 1.86 -5.88 -14.93
C SER A 156 1.20 -6.91 -15.83
N LYS A 157 -0.14 -6.94 -15.89
CA LYS A 157 -0.87 -7.79 -16.85
C LYS A 157 -0.52 -7.43 -18.30
N GLN A 158 -0.53 -6.16 -18.69
CA GLN A 158 -0.21 -5.73 -20.05
C GLN A 158 1.23 -6.04 -20.43
N GLU A 159 2.19 -5.77 -19.55
CA GLU A 159 3.61 -6.08 -19.76
C GLU A 159 3.83 -7.60 -19.89
N LEU A 160 3.11 -8.41 -19.11
CA LEU A 160 3.15 -9.87 -19.23
C LEU A 160 2.55 -10.34 -20.56
N MET A 161 1.38 -9.81 -20.96
CA MET A 161 0.77 -10.17 -22.25
C MET A 161 1.67 -9.80 -23.42
N GLN A 162 2.33 -8.63 -23.38
CA GLN A 162 3.31 -8.23 -24.41
C GLN A 162 4.53 -9.14 -24.45
N LYS A 163 5.03 -9.59 -23.29
CA LYS A 163 6.12 -10.56 -23.21
C LYS A 163 5.71 -11.94 -23.75
N LEU A 164 4.49 -12.38 -23.45
CA LEU A 164 3.96 -13.67 -23.93
C LEU A 164 3.71 -13.64 -25.45
N GLU A 165 3.20 -12.52 -25.99
CA GLU A 165 3.07 -12.31 -27.44
C GLU A 165 4.45 -12.28 -28.15
N GLN A 166 5.51 -11.84 -27.46
CA GLN A 166 6.88 -11.87 -27.98
C GLN A 166 7.59 -13.22 -27.80
N GLN A 167 7.16 -14.03 -26.83
CA GLN A 167 7.73 -15.35 -26.52
C GLN A 167 7.05 -16.53 -27.26
N GLU A 168 5.96 -16.28 -28.01
CA GLU A 168 5.44 -17.27 -28.98
C GLU A 168 6.39 -17.52 -30.18
N THR A 169 7.52 -16.83 -30.23
CA THR A 169 8.70 -17.28 -30.98
C THR A 169 9.87 -17.48 -30.01
N THR A 170 10.27 -18.74 -29.84
CA THR A 170 11.50 -19.25 -29.19
C THR A 170 11.41 -19.55 -27.68
N GLU A 171 11.17 -20.84 -27.42
CA GLU A 171 11.61 -21.76 -26.35
C GLU A 171 11.85 -21.33 -24.88
N SER A 172 11.48 -22.32 -24.04
CA SER A 172 11.65 -22.57 -22.60
C SER A 172 12.70 -21.80 -21.82
N PHE A 173 12.33 -21.35 -20.62
CA PHE A 173 13.27 -20.96 -19.58
C PHE A 173 12.92 -21.54 -18.20
N GLU A 174 13.97 -22.02 -17.54
CA GLU A 174 14.02 -22.60 -16.20
C GLU A 174 13.69 -21.56 -15.10
N THR A 175 13.17 -22.04 -13.96
CA THR A 175 12.77 -21.21 -12.81
C THR A 175 13.77 -21.36 -11.67
N GLU A 176 14.29 -20.24 -11.18
CA GLU A 176 15.03 -20.17 -9.91
C GLU A 176 14.06 -20.12 -8.73
N GLU A 177 14.26 -21.04 -7.79
CA GLU A 177 13.51 -21.25 -6.56
C GLU A 177 13.85 -20.21 -5.49
N ASN A 178 12.83 -19.55 -4.94
CA ASN A 178 12.91 -18.89 -3.65
C ASN A 178 12.23 -19.82 -2.63
N THR A 179 12.98 -20.32 -1.66
CA THR A 179 12.59 -21.41 -0.75
C THR A 179 11.46 -21.02 0.20
N TYR A 180 10.34 -21.72 0.10
CA TYR A 180 9.26 -21.72 1.09
C TYR A 180 9.35 -23.00 1.94
N VAL A 181 9.28 -22.87 3.26
CA VAL A 181 9.24 -24.03 4.16
C VAL A 181 7.83 -24.63 4.08
N ALA A 182 7.70 -25.77 3.42
CA ALA A 182 6.47 -26.56 3.40
C ALA A 182 6.31 -27.29 4.74
N THR A 183 5.12 -27.23 5.34
CA THR A 183 4.71 -28.13 6.42
C THR A 183 4.14 -29.40 5.80
N GLU A 184 4.60 -30.59 6.21
CA GLU A 184 4.06 -31.86 5.74
C GLU A 184 2.98 -32.44 6.68
N PRO A 185 1.82 -32.89 6.17
CA PRO A 185 1.36 -32.75 4.78
C PRO A 185 0.92 -31.31 4.48
N PRO A 186 1.13 -30.82 3.24
CA PRO A 186 0.75 -29.47 2.87
C PRO A 186 -0.77 -29.29 2.93
N LYS A 187 -1.22 -28.27 3.68
CA LYS A 187 -2.65 -27.98 3.83
C LYS A 187 -3.19 -27.42 2.53
N LEU A 188 -4.22 -28.05 1.96
CA LEU A 188 -4.84 -27.59 0.71
C LEU A 188 -5.76 -26.38 0.97
N GLY A 189 -5.49 -25.28 0.29
CA GLY A 189 -6.27 -24.04 0.36
C GLY A 189 -7.54 -24.12 -0.48
N LEU A 190 -8.62 -23.51 0.03
CA LEU A 190 -9.91 -23.39 -0.65
C LEU A 190 -10.44 -24.71 -1.23
N ASP A 191 -10.19 -25.85 -0.58
CA ASP A 191 -10.54 -27.19 -1.09
C ASP A 191 -10.08 -27.41 -2.55
N GLY A 192 -8.97 -26.81 -2.96
CA GLY A 192 -8.41 -26.89 -4.32
C GLY A 192 -9.13 -26.05 -5.37
N TYR A 193 -10.02 -25.13 -4.98
CA TYR A 193 -10.57 -24.12 -5.89
C TYR A 193 -9.58 -22.97 -6.09
N SER A 194 -9.57 -22.40 -7.29
CA SER A 194 -8.66 -21.31 -7.61
C SER A 194 -9.00 -20.04 -6.83
N PRO A 195 -8.10 -19.54 -5.95
CA PRO A 195 -8.29 -18.28 -5.25
C PRO A 195 -8.34 -17.09 -6.22
N VAL A 196 -7.67 -17.20 -7.39
CA VAL A 196 -7.64 -16.14 -8.41
C VAL A 196 -8.98 -16.05 -9.12
N THR A 197 -9.50 -17.17 -9.64
CA THR A 197 -10.82 -17.21 -10.29
C THR A 197 -11.93 -16.81 -9.33
N LEU A 198 -11.87 -17.31 -8.09
CA LEU A 198 -12.86 -17.01 -7.07
C LEU A 198 -12.90 -15.51 -6.74
N THR A 199 -11.74 -14.87 -6.65
CA THR A 199 -11.64 -13.43 -6.36
C THR A 199 -12.02 -12.58 -7.57
N ARG A 200 -11.60 -12.95 -8.78
CA ARG A 200 -11.83 -12.17 -10.01
C ARG A 200 -13.27 -12.28 -10.51
N ASP A 201 -13.76 -13.51 -10.64
CA ASP A 201 -14.97 -13.83 -11.39
C ASP A 201 -16.13 -14.23 -10.47
N ARG A 202 -15.88 -14.36 -9.16
CA ARG A 202 -16.84 -14.90 -8.17
C ARG A 202 -17.32 -16.31 -8.53
N LYS A 203 -16.48 -17.08 -9.22
CA LYS A 203 -16.76 -18.44 -9.70
C LYS A 203 -15.89 -19.44 -8.96
N TRP A 204 -16.53 -20.54 -8.56
CA TRP A 204 -15.85 -21.72 -8.05
C TRP A 204 -15.34 -22.55 -9.21
N GLU A 205 -14.10 -22.31 -9.60
CA GLU A 205 -13.39 -23.11 -10.60
C GLU A 205 -12.29 -23.92 -9.92
N LYS A 206 -12.25 -25.23 -10.19
CA LYS A 206 -11.24 -26.11 -9.60
C LYS A 206 -9.87 -25.77 -10.20
N GLY A 207 -8.90 -25.57 -9.31
CA GLY A 207 -7.50 -25.46 -9.70
C GLY A 207 -6.94 -26.82 -10.12
N LYS A 208 -5.84 -26.80 -10.86
CA LYS A 208 -5.11 -28.00 -11.30
C LYS A 208 -3.89 -28.21 -10.41
N GLU A 209 -3.58 -29.46 -10.10
CA GLU A 209 -2.44 -29.82 -9.24
C GLU A 209 -1.10 -29.37 -9.85
N GLU A 210 -0.97 -29.43 -11.18
CA GLU A 210 0.19 -28.92 -11.93
C GLU A 210 0.43 -27.41 -11.75
N PHE A 211 -0.60 -26.64 -11.40
CA PHE A 211 -0.54 -25.21 -11.17
C PHE A 211 -0.80 -24.92 -9.70
N ASN A 212 0.20 -25.17 -8.84
CA ASN A 212 0.08 -24.93 -7.41
C ASN A 212 1.17 -23.99 -6.88
N TRP A 213 0.86 -23.31 -5.77
CA TRP A 213 1.84 -22.50 -5.06
C TRP A 213 1.60 -22.51 -3.55
N PRO A 214 2.63 -22.76 -2.73
CA PRO A 214 2.54 -22.64 -1.28
C PRO A 214 2.55 -21.17 -0.88
N TYR A 215 1.63 -20.77 0.00
CA TYR A 215 1.61 -19.45 0.63
C TYR A 215 1.13 -19.55 2.07
N GLN A 216 1.94 -19.03 3.00
CA GLN A 216 1.68 -19.14 4.45
C GLN A 216 1.37 -20.60 4.86
N GLY A 217 2.18 -21.54 4.32
CA GLY A 217 2.10 -23.00 4.49
C GLY A 217 0.77 -23.65 4.12
N ILE A 218 -0.05 -22.96 3.34
CA ILE A 218 -1.21 -23.52 2.64
C ILE A 218 -0.89 -23.58 1.16
N THR A 219 -1.08 -24.73 0.53
CA THR A 219 -0.92 -24.92 -0.92
C THR A 219 -2.20 -24.53 -1.63
N TYR A 220 -2.12 -23.60 -2.56
CA TYR A 220 -3.25 -23.19 -3.38
C TYR A 220 -3.11 -23.75 -4.79
N HIS A 221 -4.18 -24.31 -5.34
CA HIS A 221 -4.25 -24.74 -6.74
C HIS A 221 -4.88 -23.66 -7.60
N LEU A 222 -4.36 -23.44 -8.80
CA LEU A 222 -4.77 -22.39 -9.73
C LEU A 222 -5.35 -23.04 -11.00
N ALA A 223 -6.30 -22.38 -11.67
CA ALA A 223 -6.98 -22.98 -12.82
C ALA A 223 -6.10 -23.02 -14.08
N SER A 224 -5.05 -22.20 -14.14
CA SER A 224 -4.11 -22.11 -15.27
C SER A 224 -2.73 -21.62 -14.85
N GLN A 225 -1.72 -21.82 -15.71
CA GLN A 225 -0.39 -21.23 -15.55
C GLN A 225 -0.43 -19.70 -15.36
N THR A 226 -1.32 -19.02 -16.07
CA THR A 226 -1.50 -17.56 -15.93
C THR A 226 -1.96 -17.20 -14.51
N GLU A 227 -2.87 -17.97 -13.92
CA GLU A 227 -3.32 -17.74 -12.56
C GLU A 227 -2.23 -18.04 -11.53
N LEU A 228 -1.39 -19.05 -11.76
CA LEU A 228 -0.22 -19.33 -10.94
C LEU A 228 0.73 -18.13 -10.87
N GLU A 229 1.09 -17.56 -12.02
CA GLU A 229 1.96 -16.38 -12.05
C GLU A 229 1.31 -15.15 -11.40
N ILE A 230 -0.01 -14.95 -11.61
CA ILE A 230 -0.78 -13.90 -10.94
C ILE A 230 -0.76 -14.09 -9.41
N PHE A 231 -0.92 -15.33 -8.95
CA PHE A 231 -0.95 -15.65 -7.53
C PHE A 231 0.42 -15.43 -6.88
N LYS A 232 1.52 -15.84 -7.52
CA LYS A 232 2.91 -15.65 -7.04
C LYS A 232 3.24 -14.19 -6.75
N ILE A 233 2.71 -13.25 -7.55
CA ILE A 233 2.99 -11.81 -7.43
C ILE A 233 2.42 -11.22 -6.14
N ASP A 234 1.17 -11.55 -5.80
CA ASP A 234 0.49 -11.04 -4.60
C ASP A 234 -0.46 -12.10 -4.02
N PRO A 235 0.07 -13.16 -3.37
CA PRO A 235 -0.76 -14.25 -2.88
C PRO A 235 -1.78 -13.78 -1.84
N GLY A 236 -1.41 -12.79 -1.02
CA GLY A 236 -2.24 -12.24 0.06
C GLY A 236 -3.52 -11.55 -0.43
N ARG A 237 -3.59 -11.17 -1.71
CA ARG A 237 -4.80 -10.63 -2.35
C ARG A 237 -5.84 -11.71 -2.64
N TYR A 238 -5.40 -12.93 -2.93
CA TYR A 238 -6.27 -14.01 -3.41
C TYR A 238 -6.55 -15.04 -2.33
N ALA A 239 -5.57 -15.26 -1.43
CA ALA A 239 -5.74 -16.10 -0.27
C ALA A 239 -6.81 -15.53 0.68
N PRO A 240 -7.63 -16.38 1.32
CA PRO A 240 -8.52 -15.96 2.39
C PRO A 240 -7.79 -15.22 3.51
N GLN A 241 -8.41 -14.18 4.05
CA GLN A 241 -7.88 -13.47 5.20
C GLN A 241 -7.84 -14.37 6.43
N LEU A 242 -6.94 -14.06 7.36
CA LEU A 242 -6.76 -14.80 8.62
C LEU A 242 -6.52 -16.30 8.40
N LEU A 243 -5.77 -16.67 7.34
CA LEU A 243 -5.53 -18.06 6.95
C LEU A 243 -6.83 -18.85 6.71
N GLY A 244 -7.93 -18.16 6.38
CA GLY A 244 -9.26 -18.75 6.23
C GLY A 244 -9.98 -19.03 7.55
N CYS A 245 -9.54 -18.49 8.68
CA CYS A 245 -10.24 -18.59 9.96
C CYS A 245 -11.43 -17.64 10.05
N ASP A 246 -12.41 -18.03 10.87
CA ASP A 246 -13.56 -17.19 11.17
C ASP A 246 -13.16 -15.94 11.96
N PRO A 247 -13.30 -14.73 11.38
CA PRO A 247 -12.88 -13.48 12.03
C PRO A 247 -13.71 -13.13 13.26
N VAL A 248 -14.97 -13.60 13.36
CA VAL A 248 -15.86 -13.33 14.50
C VAL A 248 -15.45 -14.17 15.68
N ILE A 249 -15.22 -15.46 15.46
CA ILE A 249 -14.75 -16.37 16.51
C ILE A 249 -13.36 -15.96 16.98
N LEU A 250 -12.46 -15.66 16.04
CA LEU A 250 -11.12 -15.19 16.37
C LEU A 250 -11.16 -13.93 17.24
N ASN A 251 -11.97 -12.94 16.87
CA ASN A 251 -12.07 -11.70 17.64
C ASN A 251 -12.70 -11.89 19.02
N LYS A 252 -13.71 -12.77 19.16
CA LYS A 252 -14.48 -12.92 20.40
C LYS A 252 -13.86 -13.90 21.40
N GLN A 253 -13.26 -14.96 20.90
CA GLN A 253 -12.84 -16.11 21.70
C GLN A 253 -11.33 -16.32 21.65
N ASP A 254 -10.60 -15.53 20.84
CA ASP A 254 -9.17 -15.69 20.60
C ASP A 254 -8.81 -17.12 20.13
N ARG A 255 -9.74 -17.73 19.35
CA ARG A 255 -9.58 -19.08 18.78
C ARG A 255 -9.54 -19.00 17.26
N ALA A 256 -8.50 -19.59 16.67
CA ALA A 256 -8.34 -19.72 15.23
C ALA A 256 -9.12 -20.95 14.73
N ILE A 257 -10.42 -20.78 14.45
CA ILE A 257 -11.26 -21.85 13.90
C ILE A 257 -11.38 -21.68 12.38
N PRO A 258 -11.02 -22.69 11.57
CA PRO A 258 -11.17 -22.64 10.11
C PRO A 258 -12.63 -22.41 9.70
N GLY A 259 -12.85 -21.44 8.81
CA GLY A 259 -14.15 -21.18 8.21
C GLY A 259 -14.46 -22.11 7.05
N ASN A 260 -15.74 -22.25 6.72
CA ASN A 260 -16.24 -23.07 5.62
C ASN A 260 -16.48 -22.22 4.36
N LEU A 261 -16.15 -22.77 3.19
CA LEU A 261 -16.36 -22.14 1.88
C LEU A 261 -17.83 -21.77 1.62
N LYS A 262 -18.77 -22.55 2.14
CA LYS A 262 -20.22 -22.32 2.02
C LYS A 262 -20.66 -20.99 2.64
N TYR A 263 -19.94 -20.51 3.65
CA TYR A 263 -20.31 -19.30 4.39
C TYR A 263 -19.40 -18.11 4.09
N GLY A 264 -18.59 -18.17 3.01
CA GLY A 264 -17.72 -17.07 2.62
C GLY A 264 -18.44 -15.73 2.40
N ALA A 265 -17.76 -14.62 2.70
CA ALA A 265 -18.20 -13.28 2.35
C ALA A 265 -17.02 -12.39 1.95
N TYR A 266 -17.28 -11.47 1.02
CA TYR A 266 -16.31 -10.46 0.63
C TYR A 266 -16.55 -9.15 1.38
N TYR A 267 -15.46 -8.56 1.87
CA TYR A 267 -15.44 -7.21 2.43
C TYR A 267 -14.12 -6.55 2.06
N ASP A 268 -14.18 -5.31 1.58
CA ASP A 268 -13.02 -4.56 1.07
C ASP A 268 -12.17 -5.40 0.08
N GLN A 269 -12.85 -6.09 -0.84
CA GLN A 269 -12.27 -7.01 -1.85
C GLN A 269 -11.59 -8.27 -1.31
N ASN A 270 -11.49 -8.44 0.02
CA ASN A 270 -10.88 -9.60 0.64
C ASN A 270 -11.92 -10.69 0.94
N LEU A 271 -11.52 -11.95 0.76
CA LEU A 271 -12.35 -13.11 1.11
C LEU A 271 -12.19 -13.44 2.59
N TYR A 272 -13.32 -13.49 3.31
CA TYR A 272 -13.42 -14.00 4.67
C TYR A 272 -14.24 -15.29 4.66
N LEU A 273 -13.80 -16.28 5.42
CA LEU A 273 -14.52 -17.54 5.62
C LEU A 273 -15.12 -17.58 7.02
N PHE A 274 -16.21 -18.31 7.19
CA PHE A 274 -16.96 -18.36 8.44
C PHE A 274 -17.37 -19.79 8.74
N VAL A 275 -17.40 -20.17 10.02
CA VAL A 275 -17.81 -21.52 10.44
C VAL A 275 -19.28 -21.76 10.10
N ASP A 276 -20.12 -20.73 10.26
CA ASP A 276 -21.56 -20.80 10.09
C ASP A 276 -22.16 -19.49 9.53
N VAL A 277 -23.47 -19.53 9.27
CA VAL A 277 -24.20 -18.40 8.70
C VAL A 277 -24.38 -17.27 9.72
N GLU A 278 -24.47 -17.61 11.01
CA GLU A 278 -24.60 -16.70 12.13
C GLU A 278 -23.37 -15.79 12.24
N SER A 279 -22.17 -16.38 12.24
CA SER A 279 -20.89 -15.67 12.30
C SER A 279 -20.70 -14.77 11.08
N ARG A 280 -21.03 -15.26 9.88
CA ARG A 280 -21.04 -14.45 8.66
C ARG A 280 -21.98 -13.24 8.76
N ASN A 281 -23.20 -13.46 9.26
CA ASN A 281 -24.19 -12.39 9.37
C ASN A 281 -23.79 -11.36 10.44
N GLU A 282 -23.18 -11.81 11.52
CA GLU A 282 -22.62 -10.92 12.53
C GLU A 282 -21.50 -10.06 11.98
N PHE A 283 -20.55 -10.66 11.25
CA PHE A 283 -19.50 -9.93 10.57
C PHE A 283 -20.06 -8.84 9.66
N LYS A 284 -21.09 -9.15 8.86
CA LYS A 284 -21.73 -8.19 7.96
C LYS A 284 -22.36 -6.99 8.67
N LYS A 285 -22.75 -7.11 9.95
CA LYS A 285 -23.31 -5.98 10.72
C LYS A 285 -22.25 -4.92 11.07
N ASN A 286 -21.01 -5.34 11.29
CA ASN A 286 -19.91 -4.43 11.61
C ASN A 286 -18.56 -5.00 11.15
N PRO A 287 -18.30 -5.03 9.83
CA PRO A 287 -17.15 -5.75 9.28
C PRO A 287 -15.82 -5.13 9.68
N ASP A 288 -15.75 -3.80 9.83
CA ASP A 288 -14.57 -3.07 10.32
C ASP A 288 -14.06 -3.54 11.68
N ARG A 289 -14.97 -3.98 12.56
CA ARG A 289 -14.63 -4.49 13.89
C ARG A 289 -13.80 -5.77 13.81
N TYR A 290 -14.10 -6.63 12.85
CA TYR A 290 -13.52 -7.97 12.74
C TYR A 290 -12.38 -8.03 11.70
N SER A 291 -12.38 -7.12 10.72
CA SER A 291 -11.35 -7.04 9.68
C SER A 291 -10.06 -6.32 10.11
N ARG A 292 -10.11 -5.47 11.14
CA ARG A 292 -8.95 -4.69 11.64
C ARG A 292 -8.16 -5.38 12.76
N THR A 293 -8.35 -6.69 12.94
CA THR A 293 -7.77 -7.43 14.06
C THR A 293 -6.25 -7.45 13.99
N MET A 294 -5.55 -7.04 15.07
CA MET A 294 -4.08 -7.01 15.20
C MET A 294 -3.43 -8.37 15.49
N HIS A 295 -4.13 -9.49 15.24
CA HIS A 295 -3.60 -10.83 15.54
C HIS A 295 -2.77 -11.35 14.37
N VAL A 296 -1.47 -11.54 14.61
CA VAL A 296 -0.59 -12.29 13.71
C VAL A 296 -0.86 -13.77 13.95
N LEU A 297 -1.67 -14.38 13.09
CA LEU A 297 -1.89 -15.82 13.12
C LEU A 297 -0.70 -16.57 12.53
N LYS A 298 -0.28 -17.64 13.21
CA LYS A 298 0.66 -18.62 12.67
C LYS A 298 -0.07 -19.95 12.41
N ILE A 299 0.45 -20.74 11.48
CA ILE A 299 -0.18 -21.98 11.01
C ILE A 299 -0.38 -22.97 12.16
N GLU A 300 0.56 -23.03 13.10
CA GLU A 300 0.53 -23.96 14.24
C GLU A 300 -0.66 -23.72 15.17
N GLN A 301 -1.27 -22.53 15.13
CA GLN A 301 -2.46 -22.18 15.90
C GLN A 301 -3.76 -22.75 15.30
N LEU A 302 -3.72 -23.27 14.07
CA LEU A 302 -4.86 -23.95 13.43
C LEU A 302 -5.12 -25.34 14.02
N GLU A 303 -4.08 -26.01 14.53
CA GLU A 303 -4.14 -27.41 14.97
C GLU A 303 -4.74 -27.56 16.37
N THR A 304 -4.62 -26.55 17.24
CA THR A 304 -5.09 -26.62 18.62
C THR A 304 -6.62 -26.57 18.76
N ALA A 305 -7.34 -26.25 17.69
CA ALA A 305 -8.80 -26.12 17.69
C ALA A 305 -9.56 -27.38 17.23
N VAL A 306 -8.86 -28.40 16.70
CA VAL A 306 -9.50 -29.60 16.12
C VAL A 306 -9.38 -30.83 17.04
N LEU A 307 -8.58 -30.76 18.10
CA LEU A 307 -8.50 -31.83 19.11
C LEU A 307 -9.17 -31.41 20.43
N ARG A 308 -10.50 -31.52 20.45
CA ARG A 308 -11.32 -31.99 21.59
C ARG A 308 -12.76 -32.18 21.18
#